data_AF-A0A497RAN4-F1
#
_entry.id   AF-A0A497RAN4-F1
#
_cell.length_a   1.000
_cell.length_b   1.000
_cell.length_c   1.000
_cell.angle_alpha   90.00
_cell.angle_beta   90.00
_cell.angle_gamma   90.00
#
_symmetry.space_group_name_H-M   'P 1'
#
loop_
_entity.id
_entity.type
_entity.pdbx_description
1 polymer ?
#
loop_
_entity_poly.entity_id
_entity_poly.type
_entity_poly.pdbx_seq_one_letter_code
_entity_poly.pdbx_strand_id
1 'polypeptide(L)'
;MVTDKNEMHTKRVLEPLAWLFQLISGLILTVLITFHFYETHFTSHEAMKYGLVVARLSSLGYKIMYALLLFFVAFHAFNGIRAILLDTNFGAKYPQVVNSLCFLAFLIAFGYGSLLLLAF
;
A
#
# COMPACT_ATOMS: atom_id res chain seq x y z
N MET A 1 3.61 25.59 -33.55
CA MET A 1 4.00 24.76 -32.39
C MET A 1 2.77 24.01 -31.93
N VAL A 2 2.70 22.71 -32.23
CA VAL A 2 1.65 21.84 -31.70
C VAL A 2 2.00 21.59 -30.25
N THR A 3 1.22 22.15 -29.33
CA THR A 3 1.31 21.76 -27.92
C THR A 3 0.91 20.29 -27.84
N ASP A 4 1.87 19.43 -27.53
CA ASP A 4 1.64 18.01 -27.35
C ASP A 4 0.67 17.82 -26.19
N LYS A 5 -0.59 17.49 -26.52
CA LYS A 5 -1.65 17.24 -25.54
C LYS A 5 -1.29 16.08 -24.61
N ASN A 6 -0.33 15.23 -24.98
CA ASN A 6 0.11 14.10 -24.17
C ASN A 6 0.99 14.53 -22.99
N GLU A 7 1.83 15.56 -23.12
CA GLU A 7 2.67 16.01 -22.00
C GLU A 7 1.88 16.63 -20.83
N MET A 8 0.68 17.15 -21.09
CA MET A 8 -0.19 17.65 -20.02
C MET A 8 -0.88 16.53 -19.23
N HIS A 9 -1.02 15.32 -19.77
CA HIS A 9 -1.82 14.27 -19.14
C HIS A 9 -1.08 13.62 -17.97
N THR A 10 0.18 13.22 -18.18
CA THR A 10 1.02 12.57 -17.16
C THR A 10 1.31 13.49 -15.96
N LYS A 11 1.50 14.80 -16.18
CA LYS A 11 1.67 15.78 -15.07
C LYS A 11 0.42 15.91 -14.19
N ARG A 12 -0.77 15.60 -14.71
CA ARG A 12 -2.03 15.68 -13.96
C ARG A 12 -2.35 14.39 -13.19
N VAL A 13 -1.83 13.26 -13.64
CA VAL A 13 -2.07 11.95 -13.01
C VAL A 13 -1.28 11.79 -11.70
N LEU A 14 -0.05 12.31 -11.68
CA LEU A 14 0.84 12.33 -10.53
C LEU A 14 0.88 13.72 -9.90
N GLU A 15 -0.07 14.00 -9.00
CA GLU A 15 0.03 15.20 -8.17
C GLU A 15 1.36 15.16 -7.38
N PRO A 16 2.08 16.29 -7.24
CA PRO A 16 3.44 16.29 -6.64
C PRO A 16 3.52 15.59 -5.28
N LEU A 17 2.47 15.71 -4.47
CA LEU A 17 2.36 15.03 -3.17
C LEU A 17 2.14 13.52 -3.31
N ALA A 18 1.25 13.08 -4.20
CA ALA A 18 0.96 11.66 -4.40
C ALA A 18 2.20 10.90 -4.90
N TRP A 19 3.01 11.55 -5.74
CA TRP A 19 4.29 10.99 -6.18
C TRP A 19 5.32 10.94 -5.05
N LEU A 20 5.46 12.03 -4.27
CA LEU A 20 6.39 12.08 -3.15
C LEU A 20 6.07 11.01 -2.10
N PHE A 21 4.80 10.85 -1.76
CA PHE A 21 4.36 9.80 -0.83
C PHE A 21 4.56 8.39 -1.41
N GLN A 22 4.44 8.20 -2.72
CA GLN A 22 4.76 6.90 -3.36
C GLN A 22 6.23 6.53 -3.17
N LEU A 23 7.14 7.49 -3.39
CA LEU A 23 8.58 7.27 -3.22
C LEU A 23 8.93 6.96 -1.76
N ILE A 24 8.46 7.80 -0.83
CA ILE A 24 8.75 7.65 0.59
C ILE A 24 8.18 6.33 1.12
N SER A 25 6.93 5.99 0.78
CA SER A 25 6.32 4.73 1.18
C SER A 25 7.07 3.50 0.63
N GLY A 26 7.60 3.57 -0.60
CA GLY A 26 8.41 2.48 -1.18
C GLY A 26 9.72 2.23 -0.43
N LEU A 27 10.41 3.31 -0.03
CA LEU A 27 11.63 3.21 0.77
C LEU A 27 11.34 2.63 2.16
N ILE A 28 10.27 3.10 2.82
CA ILE A 28 9.83 2.55 4.12
C ILE A 28 9.45 1.08 3.97
N LEU A 29 8.72 0.71 2.91
CA LEU A 29 8.29 -0.66 2.67
C LEU A 29 9.45 -1.61 2.47
N THR A 30 10.53 -1.18 1.81
CA THR A 30 11.74 -2.02 1.64
C THR A 30 12.21 -2.57 2.99
N VAL A 31 12.23 -1.72 4.04
CA VAL A 31 12.65 -2.13 5.38
C VAL A 31 11.57 -3.01 6.04
N LEU A 32 10.31 -2.55 6.04
CA LEU A 32 9.22 -3.24 6.73
C LEU A 32 8.95 -4.63 6.14
N ILE A 33 8.92 -4.76 4.81
CA ILE A 33 8.66 -6.04 4.15
C ILE A 33 9.83 -7.01 4.34
N THR A 34 11.07 -6.51 4.37
CA THR A 34 12.25 -7.34 4.64
C THR A 34 12.19 -7.90 6.06
N PHE A 35 11.89 -7.07 7.05
CA PHE A 35 11.70 -7.53 8.43
C PHE A 35 10.54 -8.52 8.54
N HIS A 36 9.41 -8.23 7.88
CA HIS A 36 8.26 -9.14 7.84
C HIS A 36 8.65 -10.51 7.29
N PHE A 37 9.28 -10.56 6.12
CA PHE A 37 9.71 -11.82 5.52
C PHE A 37 10.75 -12.55 6.36
N TYR A 38 11.68 -11.83 6.99
CA TYR A 38 12.64 -12.43 7.90
C TYR A 38 11.93 -13.20 9.02
N GLU A 39 11.00 -12.55 9.70
CA GLU A 39 10.23 -13.14 10.80
C GLU A 39 9.35 -14.30 10.36
N THR A 40 8.75 -14.24 9.17
CA THR A 40 7.78 -15.24 8.69
C THR A 40 8.40 -16.40 7.90
N HIS A 41 9.61 -16.24 7.35
CA HIS A 41 10.22 -17.26 6.49
C HIS A 41 11.67 -17.62 6.80
N PHE A 42 12.45 -16.75 7.47
CA PHE A 42 13.89 -16.98 7.67
C PHE A 42 14.26 -17.36 9.11
N THR A 43 13.41 -17.07 10.10
CA THR A 43 13.68 -17.47 11.49
C THR A 43 13.57 -18.98 11.71
N SER A 44 12.57 -19.62 11.12
CA SER A 44 12.39 -21.08 11.15
C SER A 44 11.33 -21.55 10.13
N HIS A 45 11.37 -22.83 9.75
CA HIS A 45 10.31 -23.46 8.96
C HIS A 45 8.95 -23.47 9.66
N GLU A 46 8.94 -23.26 10.97
CA GLU A 46 7.76 -23.29 11.83
C GLU A 46 7.21 -21.90 12.12
N ALA A 47 7.85 -20.84 11.62
CA ALA A 47 7.54 -19.45 11.94
C ALA A 47 6.07 -19.06 11.67
N MET A 48 5.41 -19.76 10.74
CA MET A 48 4.00 -19.55 10.36
C MET A 48 3.01 -20.45 11.11
N LYS A 49 3.46 -21.27 12.08
CA LYS A 49 2.53 -22.00 12.98
C LYS A 49 1.63 -21.00 13.72
N TYR A 50 0.36 -21.36 13.85
CA TYR A 50 -0.67 -20.51 14.46
C TYR A 50 -0.24 -19.90 15.81
N GLY A 51 0.32 -20.70 16.71
CA GLY A 51 0.75 -20.22 18.04
C GLY A 51 1.83 -19.14 17.98
N LEU A 52 2.78 -19.22 17.03
CA LEU A 52 3.82 -18.22 16.85
C LEU A 52 3.29 -16.95 16.19
N VAL A 53 2.35 -17.09 15.25
CA VAL A 53 1.65 -15.95 14.63
C VAL A 53 0.86 -15.19 15.70
N VAL A 54 0.08 -15.88 16.53
CA VAL A 54 -0.67 -15.26 17.64
C VAL A 54 0.29 -14.61 18.63
N ALA A 55 1.40 -15.26 19.00
CA ALA A 55 2.38 -14.69 19.92
C ALA A 55 2.96 -13.36 19.40
N ARG A 56 3.27 -13.26 18.09
CA ARG A 56 3.67 -11.99 17.47
C ARG A 56 2.52 -10.99 17.46
N LEU A 57 1.32 -11.42 17.06
CA LEU A 57 0.15 -10.54 17.04
C LEU A 57 -0.18 -9.99 18.43
N SER A 58 0.07 -10.70 19.53
CA SER A 58 -0.16 -10.19 20.89
C SER A 58 0.95 -9.28 21.42
N SER A 59 2.10 -9.19 20.75
CA SER A 59 3.22 -8.33 21.15
C SER A 59 3.06 -6.91 20.61
N LEU A 60 3.20 -5.90 21.49
CA LEU A 60 3.05 -4.50 21.11
C LEU A 60 4.02 -4.06 20.01
N GLY A 61 5.28 -4.51 20.07
CA GLY A 61 6.29 -4.17 19.06
C GLY A 61 5.92 -4.68 17.66
N TYR A 62 5.46 -5.92 17.58
CA TYR A 62 4.98 -6.52 16.33
C TYR A 62 3.65 -5.90 15.86
N LYS A 63 2.74 -5.54 16.78
CA LYS A 63 1.51 -4.78 16.41
C LYS A 63 1.86 -3.46 15.73
N ILE A 64 2.79 -2.69 16.29
CA ILE A 64 3.25 -1.43 15.66
C ILE A 64 3.86 -1.72 14.30
N MET A 65 4.73 -2.73 14.19
CA MET A 65 5.35 -3.12 12.93
C MET A 65 4.30 -3.50 11.85
N TYR A 66 3.32 -4.34 12.19
CA TYR A 66 2.26 -4.75 11.28
C TYR A 66 1.29 -3.62 10.94
N ALA A 67 0.99 -2.72 11.87
CA ALA A 67 0.17 -1.53 11.59
C ALA A 67 0.84 -0.61 10.58
N LEU A 68 2.15 -0.35 10.74
CA LEU A 68 2.94 0.42 9.79
C LEU A 68 3.01 -0.28 8.43
N LEU A 69 3.33 -1.58 8.42
CA LEU A 69 3.38 -2.35 7.17
C LEU A 69 2.04 -2.30 6.44
N LEU A 70 0.92 -2.55 7.14
CA LEU A 70 -0.42 -2.54 6.59
C LEU A 70 -0.77 -1.17 5.98
N PHE A 71 -0.51 -0.08 6.71
CA PHE A 71 -0.77 1.27 6.21
C PHE A 71 0.04 1.56 4.95
N PHE A 72 1.36 1.39 5.01
CA PHE A 72 2.24 1.75 3.90
C PHE A 72 2.03 0.85 2.69
N VAL A 73 1.81 -0.46 2.86
CA VAL A 73 1.61 -1.38 1.74
C VAL A 73 0.28 -1.12 1.05
N ALA A 74 -0.80 -0.88 1.81
CA ALA A 74 -2.10 -0.54 1.25
C ALA A 74 -2.03 0.79 0.51
N PHE A 75 -1.46 1.84 1.13
CA PHE A 75 -1.28 3.13 0.47
C PHE A 75 -0.48 3.00 -0.82
N HIS A 76 0.72 2.39 -0.77
CA HIS A 76 1.63 2.29 -1.90
C HIS A 76 1.02 1.48 -3.05
N ALA A 77 0.35 0.36 -2.74
CA ALA A 77 -0.28 -0.48 -3.74
C ALA A 77 -1.42 0.25 -4.44
N PHE A 78 -2.38 0.82 -3.68
CA PHE A 78 -3.55 1.45 -4.28
C PHE A 78 -3.26 2.80 -4.93
N ASN A 79 -2.29 3.58 -4.43
CA ASN A 79 -1.84 4.80 -5.08
C ASN A 79 -1.06 4.50 -6.37
N GLY A 80 -0.22 3.46 -6.37
CA GLY A 80 0.46 2.99 -7.58
C GLY A 80 -0.50 2.47 -8.65
N ILE A 81 -1.46 1.62 -8.26
CA ILE A 81 -2.51 1.13 -9.17
C ILE A 81 -3.34 2.29 -9.72
N ARG A 82 -3.72 3.27 -8.86
CA ARG A 82 -4.42 4.48 -9.29
C ARG A 82 -3.66 5.20 -10.40
N ALA A 83 -2.35 5.42 -10.24
CA ALA A 83 -1.53 6.07 -11.26
C ALA A 83 -1.55 5.28 -12.58
N ILE A 84 -1.32 3.96 -12.53
CA ILE A 84 -1.37 3.08 -13.72
C ILE A 84 -2.73 3.15 -14.42
N LEU A 85 -3.83 3.10 -13.66
CA LEU A 85 -5.18 3.11 -14.22
C LEU A 85 -5.53 4.45 -14.86
N LEU A 86 -5.12 5.56 -14.26
CA LEU A 86 -5.34 6.91 -14.80
C LEU A 86 -4.60 7.16 -16.13
N ASP A 87 -3.53 6.41 -16.40
CA ASP A 87 -2.80 6.45 -17.68
C ASP A 87 -3.49 5.65 -18.79
N THR A 88 -4.55 4.90 -18.49
CA THR A 88 -5.35 4.21 -19.51
C THR A 88 -6.40 5.13 -20.13
N ASN A 89 -6.89 4.80 -21.34
CA ASN A 89 -7.99 5.54 -21.99
C ASN A 89 -9.26 5.60 -21.10
N PHE A 90 -9.54 4.53 -20.34
CA PHE A 90 -10.67 4.51 -19.42
C PHE A 90 -10.44 5.46 -18.25
N GLY A 91 -9.27 5.39 -17.61
CA GLY A 91 -8.95 6.25 -16.46
C GLY A 91 -8.86 7.72 -16.82
N ALA A 92 -8.35 8.06 -18.01
CA ALA A 92 -8.37 9.41 -18.55
C ALA A 92 -9.80 9.96 -18.71
N LYS A 93 -10.75 9.11 -19.15
CA LYS A 93 -12.16 9.46 -19.33
C LYS A 93 -12.95 9.49 -18.03
N TYR A 94 -12.62 8.62 -17.07
CA TYR A 94 -13.35 8.42 -15.82
C TYR A 94 -12.45 8.50 -14.56
N PRO A 95 -11.71 9.61 -14.36
CA PRO A 95 -10.72 9.70 -13.28
C PRO A 95 -11.35 9.63 -11.89
N GLN A 96 -12.57 10.13 -11.73
CA GLN A 96 -13.30 10.07 -10.46
C GLN A 96 -13.62 8.63 -10.05
N VAL A 97 -13.99 7.77 -11.01
CA VAL A 97 -14.27 6.35 -10.75
C VAL A 97 -13.00 5.64 -10.29
N VAL A 98 -11.88 5.83 -11.00
CA VAL A 98 -10.58 5.27 -10.60
C VAL A 98 -10.18 5.74 -9.19
N ASN A 99 -10.27 7.04 -8.93
CA ASN A 99 -9.94 7.62 -7.63
C ASN A 99 -10.78 7.02 -6.49
N SER A 100 -12.11 6.99 -6.67
CA SER A 100 -13.03 6.49 -5.65
C SER A 100 -12.85 4.99 -5.40
N LEU A 101 -12.65 4.18 -6.45
CA LEU A 101 -12.45 2.74 -6.29
C LEU A 101 -11.12 2.42 -5.59
N CYS A 102 -10.01 3.06 -5.99
CA CYS A 102 -8.73 2.86 -5.32
C CYS A 102 -8.76 3.34 -3.86
N PHE A 103 -9.42 4.46 -3.58
CA PHE A 103 -9.58 4.96 -2.20
C PHE A 103 -10.45 4.02 -1.36
N LEU A 104 -11.57 3.52 -1.90
CA LEU A 104 -12.42 2.56 -1.21
C LEU A 104 -11.68 1.24 -0.94
N ALA A 105 -10.91 0.74 -1.91
CA ALA A 105 -10.10 -0.47 -1.73
C ALA A 105 -9.04 -0.29 -0.63
N PHE A 106 -8.40 0.88 -0.56
CA PHE A 106 -7.52 1.25 0.55
C PHE A 106 -8.25 1.22 1.90
N LEU A 107 -9.41 1.87 2.01
CA LEU A 107 -10.18 1.92 3.26
C LEU A 107 -10.63 0.53 3.71
N ILE A 108 -11.08 -0.32 2.79
CA ILE A 108 -11.50 -1.69 3.10
C ILE A 108 -10.31 -2.50 3.60
N ALA A 109 -9.19 -2.52 2.86
CA ALA A 109 -8.02 -3.29 3.23
C ALA A 109 -7.40 -2.82 4.56
N PHE A 110 -7.22 -1.50 4.70
CA PHE A 110 -6.66 -0.91 5.92
C PHE A 110 -7.59 -1.08 7.12
N GLY A 111 -8.90 -0.83 6.95
CA GLY A 111 -9.89 -0.94 8.01
C GLY A 111 -10.07 -2.38 8.49
N TYR A 112 -10.26 -3.32 7.56
CA TYR A 112 -10.40 -4.74 7.90
C TYR A 112 -9.10 -5.31 8.51
N GLY A 113 -7.94 -4.98 7.94
CA GLY A 113 -6.66 -5.41 8.48
C GLY A 113 -6.39 -4.84 9.87
N SER A 114 -6.75 -3.59 10.12
CA SER A 114 -6.62 -2.96 11.45
C SER A 114 -7.55 -3.59 12.47
N LEU A 115 -8.79 -3.92 12.07
CA LEU A 115 -9.73 -4.63 12.93
C LEU A 115 -9.20 -6.01 13.32
N LEU A 116 -8.65 -6.76 12.38
CA LEU A 116 -8.00 -8.04 12.68
C LEU A 116 -6.80 -7.85 13.62
N LEU A 117 -5.93 -6.88 13.35
CA LEU A 117 -4.75 -6.63 14.17
C LEU A 117 -5.09 -6.27 15.62
N LEU A 118 -6.19 -5.55 15.85
CA LEU A 118 -6.66 -5.17 17.18
C LEU A 118 -7.44 -6.28 17.90
N ALA A 119 -7.89 -7.32 17.19
CA ALA A 119 -8.64 -8.43 17.77
C ALA A 119 -7.75 -9.47 18.49
N PHE A 120 -6.43 -9.38 18.30
CA PHE A 120 -5.39 -10.14 19.02
C PHE A 120 -4.60 -9.18 19.93
#